data_AF-A0AAD7JTH8-F1
#
_entry.id   AF-A0AAD7JTH8-F1
#
_cell.length_a   1.000
_cell.length_b   1.000
_cell.length_c   1.000
_cell.angle_alpha   90.00
_cell.angle_beta   90.00
_cell.angle_gamma   90.00
#
_symmetry.space_group_name_H-M   'P 1'
#
loop_
_entity.id
_entity.type
_entity.pdbx_description
1 polymer ?
#
loop_
_entity_poly.entity_id
_entity_poly.type
_entity_poly.pdbx_seq_one_letter_code
_entity_poly.pdbx_strand_id
1 'polypeptide(L)'
;MKRHSRTSELAALLDLSTCLSCSLPMFTAFFLAQPQDGSGDSDLLEVLCSIIRDHLEPSKKTQPGSRLGNETIGLLEALCWNVKDDLIRRLAILCNSKDVLMILLDTSQPSRLLSRSTRLLVFLATHAELSRNLLSSPESAPTSEGKAKDAPKLPHIERLCSYLIDSSRKDSEAVEMKSQVLSFFGILSVTHTDVHATLVGCQVLIPSLVAFLTQMIKLLWEGDEFFMSSTETITRTIRTLNQTLFLLHHLVFGLEPNFNLRHRLHYAPSRTFNGITHMFIVTFGRLSCADPPEWIDSTQKVELETMSEMAQDLLDLVVDGPEGDIIWAAYQGSNDAVDVGSDITDEEDMEAKLLGDI
;
A
#
# COMPACT_ATOMS: atom_id res chain seq x y z
N MET A 1 -17.77 -30.32 22.85
CA MET A 1 -16.42 -30.82 23.22
C MET A 1 -15.69 -31.57 22.10
N LYS A 2 -16.27 -32.55 21.39
CA LYS A 2 -15.55 -33.34 20.36
C LYS A 2 -15.02 -32.53 19.14
N ARG A 3 -15.70 -31.46 18.69
CA ARG A 3 -15.23 -30.63 17.56
C ARG A 3 -13.96 -29.83 17.89
N HIS A 4 -13.83 -29.31 19.13
CA HIS A 4 -12.65 -28.52 19.52
C HIS A 4 -11.36 -29.36 19.66
N SER A 5 -11.47 -30.64 20.03
CA SER A 5 -10.32 -31.57 20.04
C SER A 5 -9.77 -31.76 18.62
N ARG A 6 -10.65 -32.05 17.66
CA ARG A 6 -10.27 -32.29 16.27
C ARG A 6 -9.69 -31.05 15.58
N THR A 7 -10.19 -29.86 15.88
CA THR A 7 -9.60 -28.61 15.34
C THR A 7 -8.21 -28.34 15.91
N SER A 8 -7.95 -28.73 17.16
CA SER A 8 -6.62 -28.58 17.76
C SER A 8 -5.62 -29.61 17.21
N GLU A 9 -6.06 -30.85 16.97
CA GLU A 9 -5.26 -31.90 16.35
C GLU A 9 -4.90 -31.52 14.89
N LEU A 10 -5.87 -31.01 14.13
CA LEU A 10 -5.63 -30.55 12.76
C LEU A 10 -4.67 -29.35 12.73
N ALA A 11 -4.81 -28.39 13.66
CA ALA A 11 -3.87 -27.28 13.77
C ALA A 11 -2.43 -27.77 14.05
N ALA A 12 -2.26 -28.73 14.96
CA ALA A 12 -0.94 -29.31 15.22
C ALA A 12 -0.34 -30.04 14.01
N LEU A 13 -1.19 -30.67 13.18
CA LEU A 13 -0.75 -31.30 11.93
C LEU A 13 -0.34 -30.27 10.88
N LEU A 14 -1.04 -29.15 10.76
CA LEU A 14 -0.66 -28.05 9.87
C LEU A 14 0.64 -27.38 10.32
N ASP A 15 0.84 -27.19 11.63
CA ASP A 15 2.08 -26.67 12.19
C ASP A 15 3.26 -27.60 11.89
N LEU A 16 3.12 -28.91 12.14
CA LEU A 16 4.12 -29.91 11.78
C LEU A 16 4.42 -29.91 10.26
N SER A 17 3.38 -29.81 9.45
CA SER A 17 3.50 -29.73 7.98
C SER A 17 4.23 -28.47 7.52
N THR A 18 4.04 -27.36 8.25
CA THR A 18 4.76 -26.10 8.03
C THR A 18 6.24 -26.27 8.35
N CYS A 19 6.57 -26.84 9.52
CA CYS A 19 7.95 -27.14 9.90
C CYS A 19 8.65 -28.07 8.90
N LEU A 20 7.96 -29.11 8.42
CA LEU A 20 8.49 -30.03 7.41
C LEU A 20 8.70 -29.33 6.06
N SER A 21 7.77 -28.48 5.64
CA SER A 21 7.89 -27.70 4.40
C SER A 21 9.08 -26.73 4.45
N CYS A 22 9.33 -26.10 5.60
CA CYS A 22 10.48 -25.23 5.80
C CYS A 22 11.81 -25.99 5.90
N SER A 23 11.80 -27.21 6.45
CA SER A 23 13.02 -28.00 6.68
C SER A 23 13.41 -28.83 5.45
N LEU A 24 12.45 -29.23 4.63
CA LEU A 24 12.62 -30.11 3.49
C LEU A 24 11.95 -29.50 2.25
N PRO A 25 12.68 -28.81 1.36
CA PRO A 25 12.11 -28.21 0.15
C PRO A 25 11.44 -29.20 -0.80
N MET A 26 11.78 -30.49 -0.72
CA MET A 26 11.12 -31.55 -1.49
C MET A 26 9.69 -31.83 -1.00
N PHE A 27 9.38 -31.47 0.24
CA PHE A 27 8.08 -31.74 0.88
C PHE A 27 6.95 -30.89 0.30
N THR A 28 7.25 -29.66 -0.13
CA THR A 28 6.27 -28.77 -0.79
C THR A 28 5.77 -29.34 -2.11
N ALA A 29 6.63 -30.04 -2.85
CA ALA A 29 6.25 -30.70 -4.09
C ALA A 29 5.21 -31.81 -3.87
N PHE A 30 5.21 -32.48 -2.71
CA PHE A 30 4.20 -33.50 -2.38
C PHE A 30 2.83 -32.90 -2.08
N PHE A 31 2.79 -31.77 -1.37
CA PHE A 31 1.53 -31.06 -1.10
C PHE A 31 0.90 -30.45 -2.34
N LEU A 32 1.74 -30.05 -3.28
CA LEU A 32 1.33 -29.49 -4.55
C LEU A 32 1.25 -30.54 -5.65
N ALA A 33 1.53 -31.82 -5.41
CA ALA A 33 1.43 -32.88 -6.41
C ALA A 33 -0.04 -33.26 -6.69
N GLN A 34 -0.34 -33.63 -7.94
CA GLN A 34 -1.69 -34.02 -8.35
C GLN A 34 -1.99 -35.47 -7.94
N PRO A 35 -3.24 -35.81 -7.59
CA PRO A 35 -3.70 -37.20 -7.68
C PRO A 35 -3.54 -37.70 -9.13
N GLN A 36 -3.24 -38.98 -9.31
CA GLN A 36 -2.97 -39.57 -10.64
C GLN A 36 -4.19 -39.53 -11.61
N ASP A 37 -5.37 -39.16 -11.12
CA ASP A 37 -6.58 -39.02 -11.90
C ASP A 37 -6.67 -37.58 -12.44
N GLY A 38 -6.28 -37.41 -13.71
CA GLY A 38 -5.99 -36.13 -14.38
C GLY A 38 -7.14 -35.13 -14.58
N SER A 39 -7.98 -34.90 -13.58
CA SER A 39 -8.97 -33.82 -13.57
C SER A 39 -9.07 -33.20 -12.18
N GLY A 40 -8.32 -32.15 -11.90
CA GLY A 40 -8.52 -31.38 -10.68
C GLY A 40 -7.35 -30.48 -10.32
N ASP A 41 -7.70 -29.27 -9.90
CA ASP A 41 -6.89 -28.39 -9.09
C ASP A 41 -6.36 -29.12 -7.82
N SER A 42 -5.37 -28.57 -7.12
CA SER A 42 -4.82 -29.25 -5.93
C SER A 42 -5.86 -29.30 -4.80
N ASP A 43 -6.45 -30.48 -4.55
CA ASP A 43 -7.45 -30.74 -3.50
C ASP A 43 -7.09 -30.11 -2.15
N LEU A 44 -5.80 -30.13 -1.80
CA LEU A 44 -5.30 -29.53 -0.57
C LEU A 44 -5.49 -28.02 -0.54
N LEU A 45 -5.17 -27.30 -1.62
CA LEU A 45 -5.29 -25.84 -1.66
C LEU A 45 -6.76 -25.41 -1.55
N GLU A 46 -7.68 -26.17 -2.14
CA GLU A 46 -9.12 -25.94 -1.99
C GLU A 46 -9.59 -26.16 -0.54
N VAL A 47 -9.07 -27.19 0.12
CA VAL A 47 -9.32 -27.47 1.53
C VAL A 47 -8.74 -26.36 2.43
N LEU A 48 -7.54 -25.85 2.15
CA LEU A 48 -6.98 -24.72 2.89
C LEU A 48 -7.82 -23.46 2.68
N CYS A 49 -8.31 -23.22 1.46
CA CYS A 49 -9.22 -22.11 1.15
C CYS A 49 -10.59 -22.26 1.84
N SER A 50 -11.11 -23.48 1.98
CA SER A 50 -12.35 -23.72 2.74
C SER A 50 -12.15 -23.51 4.23
N ILE A 51 -11.01 -23.93 4.80
CA ILE A 51 -10.66 -23.66 6.20
C ILE A 51 -10.61 -22.15 6.46
N ILE A 52 -10.00 -21.35 5.57
CA ILE A 52 -10.00 -19.88 5.70
C ILE A 52 -11.43 -19.33 5.72
N ARG A 53 -12.27 -19.75 4.78
CA ARG A 53 -13.68 -19.34 4.71
C ARG A 53 -14.48 -19.73 5.95
N ASP A 54 -14.22 -20.90 6.52
CA ASP A 54 -15.00 -21.39 7.65
C ASP A 54 -14.54 -20.83 9.00
N HIS A 55 -13.23 -20.64 9.17
CA HIS A 55 -12.60 -20.38 10.47
C HIS A 55 -12.04 -18.97 10.65
N LEU A 56 -11.85 -18.21 9.57
CA LEU A 56 -11.36 -16.83 9.64
C LEU A 56 -12.42 -15.81 9.24
N GLU A 57 -13.64 -16.23 8.89
CA GLU A 57 -14.72 -15.31 8.59
C GLU A 57 -15.12 -14.49 9.84
N PRO A 58 -15.00 -13.16 9.80
CA PRO A 58 -15.18 -12.31 10.98
C PRO A 58 -16.65 -12.21 11.46
N SER A 59 -17.60 -12.56 10.60
CA SER A 59 -19.04 -12.59 10.92
C SER A 59 -19.38 -13.66 11.97
N LYS A 60 -18.57 -14.73 12.05
CA LYS A 60 -18.76 -15.81 13.00
C LYS A 60 -18.09 -15.40 14.30
N LYS A 61 -18.88 -15.22 15.37
CA LYS A 61 -18.46 -14.98 16.78
C LYS A 61 -17.51 -16.04 17.38
N THR A 62 -16.95 -16.92 16.57
CA THR A 62 -15.86 -17.83 16.91
C THR A 62 -14.64 -17.01 17.30
N GLN A 63 -13.89 -17.48 18.30
CA GLN A 63 -12.75 -16.76 18.87
C GLN A 63 -11.87 -16.13 17.78
N PRO A 64 -11.48 -14.86 17.92
CA PRO A 64 -10.65 -14.16 16.96
C PRO A 64 -9.36 -14.97 16.72
N GLY A 65 -9.13 -15.35 15.46
CA GLY A 65 -7.95 -16.11 15.06
C GLY A 65 -7.95 -17.54 15.60
N SER A 66 -8.87 -18.39 15.12
CA SER A 66 -8.80 -19.82 15.44
C SER A 66 -7.39 -20.33 15.12
N ARG A 67 -6.78 -21.05 16.06
CA ARG A 67 -5.43 -21.60 15.90
C ARG A 67 -5.25 -22.28 14.54
N LEU A 68 -6.28 -23.02 14.12
CA LEU A 68 -6.33 -23.69 12.83
C LEU A 68 -6.12 -22.72 11.65
N GLY A 69 -6.84 -21.61 11.58
CA GLY A 69 -6.68 -20.64 10.50
C GLY A 69 -5.30 -19.96 10.49
N ASN A 70 -4.72 -19.73 11.67
CA ASN A 70 -3.35 -19.21 11.78
C ASN A 70 -2.31 -20.22 11.24
N GLU A 71 -2.45 -21.51 11.56
CA GLU A 71 -1.54 -22.54 11.03
C GLU A 71 -1.77 -22.76 9.53
N THR A 72 -3.00 -22.61 9.03
CA THR A 72 -3.29 -22.64 7.59
C THR A 72 -2.53 -21.57 6.84
N ILE A 73 -2.52 -20.32 7.33
CA ILE A 73 -1.72 -19.25 6.71
C ILE A 73 -0.22 -19.57 6.80
N GLY A 74 0.23 -20.17 7.90
CA GLY A 74 1.65 -20.56 8.06
C GLY A 74 2.08 -21.58 7.03
N LEU A 75 1.26 -22.59 6.80
CA LEU A 75 1.51 -23.57 5.76
C LEU A 75 1.51 -22.92 4.38
N LEU A 76 0.54 -22.04 4.08
CA LEU A 76 0.50 -21.31 2.81
C LEU A 76 1.74 -20.44 2.59
N GLU A 77 2.21 -19.72 3.62
CA GLU A 77 3.45 -18.95 3.58
C GLU A 77 4.65 -19.85 3.26
N ALA A 78 4.77 -20.99 3.94
CA ALA A 78 5.86 -21.95 3.72
C ALA A 78 5.81 -22.61 2.34
N LEU A 79 4.61 -22.87 1.81
CA LEU A 79 4.41 -23.38 0.46
C LEU A 79 4.82 -22.35 -0.58
N CYS A 80 4.43 -21.08 -0.43
CA CYS A 80 4.80 -20.01 -1.36
C CYS A 80 6.31 -19.73 -1.38
N TRP A 81 6.98 -19.90 -0.24
CA TRP A 81 8.42 -19.68 -0.11
C TRP A 81 9.27 -20.78 -0.78
N ASN A 82 8.84 -22.05 -0.68
CA ASN A 82 9.64 -23.21 -1.13
C ASN A 82 9.08 -23.87 -2.40
N VAL A 83 8.19 -23.21 -3.14
CA VAL A 83 7.62 -23.74 -4.38
C VAL A 83 8.68 -23.74 -5.50
N LYS A 84 8.71 -24.80 -6.30
CA LYS A 84 9.50 -24.85 -7.54
C LYS A 84 8.70 -24.22 -8.69
N ASP A 85 9.41 -23.63 -9.65
CA ASP A 85 8.80 -22.91 -10.78
C ASP A 85 7.68 -23.69 -11.49
N ASP A 86 7.88 -25.00 -11.70
CA ASP A 86 6.91 -25.89 -12.36
C ASP A 86 5.56 -26.02 -11.62
N LEU A 87 5.53 -25.71 -10.31
CA LEU A 87 4.37 -25.86 -9.43
C LEU A 87 3.72 -24.51 -9.06
N ILE A 88 4.32 -23.38 -9.46
CA ILE A 88 3.84 -22.02 -9.13
C ILE A 88 2.40 -21.83 -9.59
N ARG A 89 2.05 -22.30 -10.79
CA ARG A 89 0.70 -22.14 -11.37
C ARG A 89 -0.42 -22.72 -10.50
N ARG A 90 -0.10 -23.70 -9.64
CA ARG A 90 -1.08 -24.31 -8.74
C ARG A 90 -1.50 -23.35 -7.63
N LEU A 91 -0.62 -22.43 -7.23
CA LEU A 91 -0.93 -21.38 -6.28
C LEU A 91 -1.87 -20.31 -6.85
N ALA A 92 -2.15 -20.32 -8.16
CA ALA A 92 -3.11 -19.41 -8.78
C ALA A 92 -4.53 -19.55 -8.20
N ILE A 93 -4.90 -20.73 -7.67
CA ILE A 93 -6.20 -20.95 -7.01
C ILE A 93 -6.42 -19.93 -5.89
N LEU A 94 -5.38 -19.65 -5.10
CA LEU A 94 -5.43 -18.68 -4.02
C LEU A 94 -5.60 -17.24 -4.55
N CYS A 95 -4.91 -16.91 -5.64
CA CYS A 95 -4.99 -15.59 -6.28
C CYS A 95 -6.38 -15.35 -6.92
N ASN A 96 -6.99 -16.41 -7.46
CA ASN A 96 -8.30 -16.34 -8.13
C ASN A 96 -9.47 -16.33 -7.14
N SER A 97 -9.27 -16.73 -5.89
CA SER A 97 -10.32 -16.78 -4.88
C SER A 97 -10.54 -15.42 -4.21
N LYS A 98 -11.39 -14.58 -4.83
CA LYS A 98 -11.75 -13.26 -4.29
C LYS A 98 -12.28 -13.33 -2.86
N ASP A 99 -13.13 -14.31 -2.56
CA ASP A 99 -13.73 -14.46 -1.22
C ASP A 99 -12.66 -14.70 -0.15
N VAL A 100 -11.67 -15.55 -0.44
CA VAL A 100 -10.57 -15.83 0.48
C VAL A 100 -9.74 -14.58 0.71
N LEU A 101 -9.36 -13.86 -0.35
CA LEU A 101 -8.60 -12.61 -0.23
C LEU A 101 -9.37 -11.54 0.57
N MET A 102 -10.68 -11.41 0.35
CA MET A 102 -11.50 -10.44 1.06
C MET A 102 -11.70 -10.79 2.54
N ILE A 103 -11.78 -12.08 2.89
CA ILE A 103 -11.84 -12.53 4.29
C ILE A 103 -10.51 -12.28 5.00
N LEU A 104 -9.40 -12.60 4.35
CA LEU A 104 -8.05 -12.39 4.89
C LEU A 104 -7.74 -10.90 5.09
N LEU A 105 -8.24 -10.04 4.21
CA LEU A 105 -8.05 -8.60 4.24
C LEU A 105 -9.23 -7.84 4.86
N ASP A 106 -10.11 -8.49 5.64
CA ASP A 106 -11.25 -7.80 6.23
C ASP A 106 -10.83 -6.83 7.36
N THR A 107 -11.43 -5.65 7.40
CA THR A 107 -11.11 -4.57 8.36
C THR A 107 -11.34 -4.93 9.82
N SER A 108 -12.15 -5.96 10.09
CA SER A 108 -12.40 -6.45 11.45
C SER A 108 -11.36 -7.46 11.93
N GLN A 109 -10.43 -7.88 11.06
CA GLN A 109 -9.37 -8.81 11.45
C GLN A 109 -8.37 -8.15 12.41
N PRO A 110 -7.77 -8.94 13.31
CA PRO A 110 -6.70 -8.46 14.19
C PRO A 110 -5.45 -8.11 13.36
N SER A 111 -4.69 -7.09 13.78
CA SER A 111 -3.52 -6.60 13.05
C SER A 111 -2.48 -7.69 12.77
N ARG A 112 -2.31 -8.64 13.69
CA ARG A 112 -1.43 -9.81 13.50
C ARG A 112 -1.84 -10.68 12.30
N LEU A 113 -3.15 -10.91 12.10
CA LEU A 113 -3.64 -11.70 10.97
C LEU A 113 -3.51 -10.92 9.66
N LEU A 114 -3.81 -9.61 9.70
CA LEU A 114 -3.64 -8.74 8.54
C LEU A 114 -2.19 -8.69 8.08
N SER A 115 -1.24 -8.51 9.00
CA SER A 115 0.19 -8.55 8.70
C SER A 115 0.60 -9.87 8.05
N ARG A 116 0.17 -11.01 8.59
CA ARG A 116 0.48 -12.30 7.95
C ARG A 116 -0.16 -12.46 6.57
N SER A 117 -1.38 -11.95 6.41
CA SER A 117 -2.10 -11.99 5.12
C SER A 117 -1.41 -11.10 4.08
N THR A 118 -0.96 -9.90 4.46
CA THR A 118 -0.19 -9.02 3.56
C THR A 118 1.16 -9.60 3.21
N ARG A 119 1.84 -10.27 4.14
CA ARG A 119 3.09 -11.00 3.87
C ARG A 119 2.90 -12.17 2.91
N LEU A 120 1.81 -12.93 3.05
CA LEU A 120 1.44 -13.97 2.09
C LEU A 120 1.25 -13.38 0.68
N LEU A 121 0.59 -12.23 0.55
CA LEU A 121 0.45 -11.53 -0.73
C LEU A 121 1.81 -11.10 -1.31
N VAL A 122 2.74 -10.64 -0.48
CA VAL A 122 4.12 -10.33 -0.91
C VAL A 122 4.78 -11.58 -1.50
N PHE A 123 4.70 -12.74 -0.83
CA PHE A 123 5.25 -13.99 -1.36
C PHE A 123 4.59 -14.48 -2.65
N LEU A 124 3.29 -14.19 -2.84
CA LEU A 124 2.64 -14.49 -4.12
C LEU A 124 3.11 -13.53 -5.22
N ALA A 125 3.29 -12.25 -4.88
CA ALA A 125 3.73 -11.23 -5.83
C ALA A 125 5.17 -11.43 -6.33
N THR A 126 6.06 -12.06 -5.55
CA THR A 126 7.43 -12.38 -6.01
C THR A 126 7.45 -13.32 -7.21
N HIS A 127 6.38 -14.08 -7.41
CA HIS A 127 6.26 -15.00 -8.53
C HIS A 127 5.59 -14.31 -9.72
N ALA A 128 6.37 -14.03 -10.77
CA ALA A 128 5.90 -13.27 -11.93
C ALA A 128 4.63 -13.86 -12.58
N GLU A 129 4.52 -15.19 -12.67
CA GLU A 129 3.33 -15.86 -13.20
C GLU A 129 2.05 -15.58 -12.39
N LEU A 130 2.17 -15.35 -11.08
CA LEU A 130 1.02 -15.10 -10.17
C LEU A 130 0.64 -13.62 -10.09
N SER A 131 1.59 -12.71 -10.35
CA SER A 131 1.36 -11.25 -10.38
C SER A 131 0.16 -10.87 -11.26
N ARG A 132 0.01 -11.53 -12.41
CA ARG A 132 -1.11 -11.33 -13.33
C ARG A 132 -2.42 -11.86 -12.75
N ASN A 133 -2.40 -13.03 -12.11
CA ASN A 133 -3.60 -13.62 -11.51
C ASN A 133 -4.13 -12.78 -10.34
N LEU A 134 -3.24 -12.16 -9.57
CA LEU A 134 -3.61 -11.23 -8.50
C LEU A 134 -4.35 -9.99 -9.03
N LEU A 135 -3.98 -9.50 -10.22
CA LEU A 135 -4.62 -8.33 -10.85
C LEU A 135 -5.70 -8.68 -11.87
N SER A 136 -5.88 -9.96 -12.20
CA SER A 136 -6.88 -10.42 -13.16
C SER A 136 -8.25 -10.45 -12.49
N SER A 137 -9.22 -9.73 -13.03
CA SER A 137 -10.62 -9.97 -12.68
C SER A 137 -11.11 -11.21 -13.44
N PRO A 138 -11.51 -12.31 -12.77
CA PRO A 138 -12.11 -13.48 -13.43
C PRO A 138 -13.44 -13.20 -14.16
N GLU A 139 -13.87 -11.94 -14.26
CA GLU A 139 -15.19 -11.55 -14.76
C GLU A 139 -15.13 -10.72 -16.05
N SER A 140 -14.03 -10.77 -16.82
CA SER A 140 -14.05 -10.32 -18.22
C SER A 140 -14.54 -11.45 -19.13
N ALA A 141 -15.78 -11.89 -18.94
CA ALA A 141 -16.52 -12.42 -20.08
C ALA A 141 -16.65 -11.29 -21.11
N PRO A 142 -16.52 -11.54 -22.42
CA PRO A 142 -16.67 -10.51 -23.42
C PRO A 142 -18.16 -10.16 -23.54
N THR A 143 -18.68 -9.36 -22.62
CA THR A 143 -19.96 -8.69 -22.83
C THR A 143 -19.74 -7.59 -23.86
N SER A 144 -20.27 -7.86 -25.04
CA SER A 144 -20.60 -6.96 -26.12
C SER A 144 -21.06 -5.56 -25.65
N GLU A 145 -20.65 -4.56 -26.44
CA GLU A 145 -21.19 -3.19 -26.52
C GLU A 145 -20.60 -2.11 -25.58
N GLY A 146 -19.59 -1.41 -26.10
CA GLY A 146 -19.70 0.03 -26.35
C GLY A 146 -19.79 1.02 -25.19
N LYS A 147 -19.60 0.59 -23.93
CA LYS A 147 -19.43 1.52 -22.80
C LYS A 147 -17.97 1.54 -22.36
N ALA A 148 -17.45 2.75 -22.12
CA ALA A 148 -16.08 3.01 -21.70
C ALA A 148 -15.65 1.96 -20.65
N LYS A 149 -14.50 1.31 -20.88
CA LYS A 149 -13.93 0.33 -19.95
C LYS A 149 -13.77 1.00 -18.58
N ASP A 150 -14.72 0.77 -17.69
CA ASP A 150 -14.55 1.09 -16.27
C ASP A 150 -13.25 0.43 -15.81
N ALA A 151 -12.40 1.20 -15.14
CA ALA A 151 -11.13 0.71 -14.61
C ALA A 151 -11.34 -0.60 -13.83
N PRO A 152 -10.41 -1.57 -13.89
CA PRO A 152 -10.58 -2.86 -13.22
C PRO A 152 -10.79 -2.64 -11.73
N LYS A 153 -11.99 -2.97 -11.24
CA LYS A 153 -12.33 -2.90 -9.82
C LYS A 153 -11.62 -4.05 -9.11
N LEU A 154 -10.52 -3.73 -8.44
CA LEU A 154 -9.70 -4.66 -7.67
C LEU A 154 -9.95 -4.41 -6.18
N PRO A 155 -10.98 -5.01 -5.57
CA PRO A 155 -11.43 -4.66 -4.23
C PRO A 155 -10.37 -4.94 -3.14
N HIS A 156 -9.50 -5.92 -3.36
CA HIS A 156 -8.39 -6.21 -2.46
C HIS A 156 -7.31 -5.11 -2.54
N ILE A 157 -7.03 -4.53 -3.71
CA ILE A 157 -6.11 -3.40 -3.87
C ILE A 157 -6.68 -2.16 -3.17
N GLU A 158 -7.97 -1.87 -3.36
CA GLU A 158 -8.65 -0.77 -2.66
C GLU A 158 -8.58 -0.95 -1.15
N ARG A 159 -8.73 -2.19 -0.66
CA ARG A 159 -8.59 -2.52 0.75
C ARG A 159 -7.17 -2.28 1.28
N LEU A 160 -6.14 -2.72 0.55
CA LEU A 160 -4.74 -2.48 0.91
C LEU A 160 -4.43 -0.98 0.96
N CYS A 161 -4.95 -0.21 -0.01
CA CYS A 161 -4.85 1.25 -0.01
C CYS A 161 -5.52 1.88 1.21
N SER A 162 -6.68 1.37 1.63
CA SER A 162 -7.36 1.84 2.84
C SER A 162 -6.56 1.60 4.11
N TYR A 163 -5.78 0.51 4.18
CA TYR A 163 -4.91 0.21 5.31
C TYR A 163 -3.70 1.15 5.41
N LEU A 164 -3.19 1.65 4.29
CA LEU A 164 -2.12 2.65 4.32
C LEU A 164 -2.61 3.93 5.01
N ILE A 165 -3.83 4.37 4.67
CA ILE A 165 -4.43 5.62 5.16
C ILE A 165 -4.94 5.48 6.60
N ASP A 166 -5.30 4.27 7.05
CA ASP A 166 -5.85 4.03 8.37
C ASP A 166 -4.87 4.47 9.49
N SER A 167 -5.25 5.54 10.19
CA SER A 167 -4.49 6.10 11.30
C SER A 167 -4.86 5.50 12.66
N SER A 168 -5.90 4.65 12.72
CA SER A 168 -6.38 4.04 13.97
C SER A 168 -5.47 2.93 14.48
N ARG A 169 -4.76 2.25 13.57
CA ARG A 169 -3.85 1.13 13.86
C ARG A 169 -2.39 1.61 13.88
N LYS A 170 -1.85 1.76 15.09
CA LYS A 170 -0.46 2.19 15.33
C LYS A 170 0.40 1.12 16.02
N ASP A 171 -0.16 -0.07 16.20
CA ASP A 171 0.55 -1.21 16.78
C ASP A 171 1.69 -1.69 15.88
N SER A 172 2.68 -2.39 16.46
CA SER A 172 3.87 -2.84 15.74
C SER A 172 3.51 -3.73 14.54
N GLU A 173 2.50 -4.60 14.70
CA GLU A 173 2.01 -5.43 13.60
C GLU A 173 1.36 -4.62 12.47
N ALA A 174 0.66 -3.53 12.79
CA ALA A 174 0.09 -2.65 11.78
C ALA A 174 1.16 -1.86 11.02
N VAL A 175 2.22 -1.40 11.68
CA VAL A 175 3.35 -0.75 11.00
C VAL A 175 4.03 -1.74 10.04
N GLU A 176 4.22 -2.98 10.49
CA GLU A 176 4.78 -4.05 9.66
C GLU A 176 3.88 -4.38 8.47
N MET A 177 2.57 -4.48 8.68
CA MET A 177 1.58 -4.64 7.61
C MET A 177 1.70 -3.53 6.56
N LYS A 178 1.77 -2.24 6.94
CA LYS A 178 1.92 -1.12 5.99
C LYS A 178 3.21 -1.26 5.16
N SER A 179 4.32 -1.64 5.79
CA SER A 179 5.59 -1.90 5.07
C SER A 179 5.47 -3.04 4.06
N GLN A 180 4.71 -4.08 4.39
CA GLN A 180 4.46 -5.21 3.49
C GLN A 180 3.53 -4.83 2.34
N VAL A 181 2.53 -3.97 2.58
CA VAL A 181 1.68 -3.42 1.52
C VAL A 181 2.50 -2.63 0.50
N LEU A 182 3.44 -1.79 0.94
CA LEU A 182 4.34 -1.07 0.04
C LEU A 182 5.23 -2.03 -0.75
N SER A 183 5.79 -3.04 -0.08
CA SER A 183 6.63 -4.06 -0.70
C SER A 183 5.84 -4.84 -1.76
N PHE A 184 4.58 -5.18 -1.48
CA PHE A 184 3.68 -5.83 -2.42
C PHE A 184 3.47 -4.97 -3.68
N PHE A 185 3.15 -3.68 -3.53
CA PHE A 185 2.99 -2.79 -4.66
C PHE A 185 4.29 -2.57 -5.45
N GLY A 186 5.43 -2.45 -4.76
CA GLY A 186 6.74 -2.30 -5.41
C GLY A 186 7.16 -3.53 -6.21
N ILE A 187 6.90 -4.73 -5.70
CA ILE A 187 7.18 -5.97 -6.46
C ILE A 187 6.29 -6.03 -7.70
N LEU A 188 4.98 -5.78 -7.54
CA LEU A 188 4.05 -5.80 -8.66
C LEU A 188 4.39 -4.74 -9.73
N SER A 189 4.80 -3.53 -9.34
CA SER A 189 5.11 -2.46 -10.29
C SER A 189 6.33 -2.76 -11.17
N VAL A 190 7.27 -3.57 -10.69
CA VAL A 190 8.52 -3.91 -11.41
C VAL A 190 8.40 -5.23 -12.21
N THR A 191 7.43 -6.09 -11.88
CA THR A 191 7.35 -7.45 -12.44
C THR A 191 7.03 -7.46 -13.94
N HIS A 192 5.96 -6.76 -14.36
CA HIS A 192 5.52 -6.73 -15.76
C HIS A 192 4.90 -5.37 -16.11
N THR A 193 5.07 -4.94 -17.36
CA THR A 193 4.52 -3.68 -17.87
C THR A 193 3.00 -3.62 -17.80
N ASP A 194 2.32 -4.75 -18.07
CA ASP A 194 0.85 -4.83 -18.02
C ASP A 194 0.32 -4.68 -16.58
N VAL A 195 1.07 -5.26 -15.62
CA VAL A 195 0.77 -5.22 -14.18
C VAL A 195 0.95 -3.79 -13.67
N HIS A 196 2.05 -3.14 -14.06
CA HIS A 196 2.27 -1.73 -13.80
C HIS A 196 1.15 -0.84 -14.36
N ALA A 197 0.78 -0.99 -15.63
CA ALA A 197 -0.30 -0.21 -16.25
C ALA A 197 -1.65 -0.41 -15.53
N THR A 198 -1.91 -1.64 -15.04
CA THR A 198 -3.11 -1.94 -14.25
C THR A 198 -3.10 -1.25 -12.90
N LEU A 199 -1.95 -1.21 -12.21
CA LEU A 199 -1.78 -0.48 -10.94
C LEU A 199 -1.97 1.03 -11.12
N VAL A 200 -1.35 1.61 -12.14
CA VAL A 200 -1.49 3.04 -12.51
C VAL A 200 -2.93 3.36 -12.90
N GLY A 201 -3.65 2.40 -13.51
CA GLY A 201 -5.07 2.49 -13.80
C GLY A 201 -5.96 2.65 -12.56
N CYS A 202 -5.51 2.16 -11.38
CA CYS A 202 -6.27 2.17 -10.14
C CYS A 202 -6.41 3.59 -9.57
N GLN A 203 -7.65 4.07 -9.43
CA GLN A 203 -7.93 5.47 -9.03
C GLN A 203 -7.58 5.78 -7.57
N VAL A 204 -7.39 4.77 -6.72
CA VAL A 204 -7.14 4.96 -5.29
C VAL A 204 -5.68 4.82 -4.89
N LEU A 205 -4.85 4.16 -5.70
CA LEU A 205 -3.48 3.81 -5.32
C LEU A 205 -2.62 5.07 -5.12
N ILE A 206 -2.51 5.92 -6.15
CA ILE A 206 -1.70 7.14 -6.09
C ILE A 206 -2.20 8.08 -4.97
N PRO A 207 -3.50 8.42 -4.87
CA PRO A 207 -4.01 9.21 -3.76
C PRO A 207 -3.71 8.60 -2.39
N SER A 208 -3.75 7.27 -2.24
CA SER A 208 -3.43 6.60 -0.97
C SER A 208 -1.95 6.71 -0.60
N LEU A 209 -1.04 6.62 -1.57
CA LEU A 209 0.39 6.82 -1.35
C LEU A 209 0.67 8.27 -0.94
N VAL A 210 0.05 9.25 -1.61
CA VAL A 210 0.18 10.66 -1.25
C VAL A 210 -0.33 10.91 0.17
N ALA A 211 -1.53 10.43 0.51
CA ALA A 211 -2.07 10.59 1.86
C ALA A 211 -1.18 9.92 2.92
N PHE A 212 -0.59 8.75 2.60
CA PHE A 212 0.34 8.06 3.49
C PHE A 212 1.66 8.82 3.67
N LEU A 213 2.22 9.39 2.58
CA LEU A 213 3.37 10.29 2.64
C LEU A 213 3.08 11.49 3.53
N THR A 214 1.91 12.13 3.38
CA THR A 214 1.49 13.26 4.21
C THR A 214 1.46 12.90 5.70
N GLN A 215 0.96 11.70 6.05
CA GLN A 215 0.96 11.23 7.44
C GLN A 215 2.37 11.08 8.01
N MET A 216 3.31 10.55 7.23
CA MET A 216 4.70 10.38 7.65
C MET A 216 5.44 11.71 7.75
N ILE A 217 5.26 12.62 6.78
CA ILE A 217 5.85 13.97 6.83
C ILE A 217 5.28 14.78 7.99
N LYS A 218 3.98 14.68 8.27
CA LYS A 218 3.39 15.30 9.46
C LYS A 218 4.03 14.75 10.73
N LEU A 219 4.25 13.44 10.83
CA LEU A 219 4.89 12.83 11.99
C LEU A 219 6.34 13.29 12.18
N LEU A 220 7.07 13.53 11.08
CA LEU A 220 8.42 14.08 11.14
C LEU A 220 8.37 15.57 11.53
N TRP A 221 7.74 16.45 10.75
CA TRP A 221 7.80 17.89 11.01
C TRP A 221 6.99 18.38 12.22
N GLU A 222 5.96 17.65 12.63
CA GLU A 222 5.02 18.03 13.71
C GLU A 222 4.95 16.96 14.82
N GLY A 223 5.94 16.06 14.89
CA GLY A 223 5.93 14.91 15.79
C GLY A 223 5.85 15.29 17.28
N ASP A 224 5.23 14.42 18.08
CA ASP A 224 5.22 14.53 19.53
C ASP A 224 6.59 14.15 20.13
N GLU A 225 6.90 14.66 21.33
CA GLU A 225 8.16 14.37 22.06
C GLU A 225 8.42 12.85 22.22
N PHE A 226 7.37 12.03 22.30
CA PHE A 226 7.48 10.57 22.37
C PHE A 226 8.06 9.96 21.09
N PHE A 227 7.69 10.47 19.92
CA PHE A 227 8.25 10.01 18.65
C PHE A 227 9.71 10.48 18.50
N MET A 228 9.99 11.73 18.89
CA MET A 228 11.34 12.31 18.86
C MET A 228 12.34 11.56 19.76
N SER A 229 11.85 10.87 20.79
CA SER A 229 12.71 10.11 21.72
C SER A 229 13.27 8.80 21.17
N SER A 230 12.75 8.27 20.05
CA SER A 230 13.11 6.96 19.51
C SER A 230 13.78 7.04 18.13
N THR A 231 15.11 7.03 18.11
CA THR A 231 15.93 7.05 16.88
C THR A 231 15.60 5.89 15.93
N GLU A 232 15.25 4.71 16.46
CA GLU A 232 14.87 3.55 15.65
C GLU A 232 13.55 3.81 14.91
N THR A 233 12.56 4.40 15.58
CA THR A 233 11.26 4.72 14.99
C THR A 233 11.40 5.79 13.91
N ILE A 234 12.24 6.81 14.16
CA ILE A 234 12.56 7.86 13.18
C ILE A 234 13.22 7.24 11.94
N THR A 235 14.26 6.41 12.12
CA THR A 235 14.96 5.73 11.02
C THR A 235 14.00 4.88 10.19
N ARG A 236 13.12 4.12 10.86
CA ARG A 236 12.11 3.30 10.19
C ARG A 236 11.14 4.17 9.37
N THR A 237 10.64 5.26 9.95
CA THR A 237 9.73 6.19 9.25
C THR A 237 10.39 6.80 8.03
N ILE A 238 11.65 7.26 8.12
CA ILE A 238 12.38 7.84 6.98
C ILE A 238 12.57 6.80 5.87
N ARG A 239 12.94 5.56 6.21
CA ARG A 239 13.07 4.49 5.21
C ARG A 239 11.73 4.16 4.55
N THR A 240 10.65 4.10 5.32
CA THR A 240 9.30 3.86 4.77
C THR A 240 8.83 5.03 3.90
N LEU A 241 9.16 6.26 4.28
CA LEU A 241 8.93 7.47 3.48
C LEU A 241 9.66 7.37 2.14
N ASN A 242 10.95 7.02 2.15
CA ASN A 242 11.76 6.83 0.95
C ASN A 242 11.16 5.76 0.03
N GLN A 243 10.82 4.59 0.57
CA GLN A 243 10.20 3.49 -0.18
C GLN A 243 8.87 3.91 -0.83
N THR A 244 8.06 4.67 -0.11
CA THR A 244 6.77 5.16 -0.62
C THR A 244 6.97 6.19 -1.72
N LEU A 245 7.93 7.11 -1.55
CA LEU A 245 8.28 8.12 -2.54
C LEU A 245 8.82 7.47 -3.82
N PHE A 246 9.76 6.53 -3.68
CA PHE A 246 10.32 5.79 -4.80
C PHE A 246 9.23 5.00 -5.56
N LEU A 247 8.33 4.33 -4.84
CA LEU A 247 7.20 3.64 -5.46
C LEU A 247 6.31 4.61 -6.25
N LEU A 248 5.95 5.75 -5.66
CA LEU A 248 5.12 6.75 -6.34
C LEU A 248 5.84 7.33 -7.57
N HIS A 249 7.11 7.69 -7.44
CA HIS A 249 7.95 8.17 -8.53
C HIS A 249 8.00 7.13 -9.66
N HIS A 250 8.26 5.86 -9.32
CA HIS A 250 8.28 4.77 -10.30
C HIS A 250 6.93 4.58 -11.00
N LEU A 251 5.80 4.68 -10.28
CA LEU A 251 4.46 4.56 -10.88
C LEU A 251 4.12 5.72 -11.84
N VAL A 252 4.62 6.93 -11.56
CA VAL A 252 4.36 8.13 -12.37
C VAL A 252 5.27 8.20 -13.59
N PHE A 253 6.57 7.93 -13.43
CA PHE A 253 7.57 8.08 -14.49
C PHE A 253 7.92 6.76 -15.22
N GLY A 254 7.41 5.62 -14.75
CA GLY A 254 7.93 4.30 -15.14
C GLY A 254 7.70 3.89 -16.59
N LEU A 255 6.48 4.05 -17.13
CA LEU A 255 6.12 3.48 -18.44
C LEU A 255 5.37 4.43 -19.37
N GLU A 256 4.57 5.36 -18.85
CA GLU A 256 3.75 6.24 -19.68
C GLU A 256 4.35 7.66 -19.72
N PRO A 257 4.85 8.12 -20.90
CA PRO A 257 5.49 9.43 -21.01
C PRO A 257 4.54 10.63 -20.82
N ASN A 258 3.22 10.38 -20.70
CA ASN A 258 2.18 11.42 -20.57
C ASN A 258 1.24 11.17 -19.38
N PHE A 259 1.70 10.48 -18.34
CA PHE A 259 0.86 10.25 -17.16
C PHE A 259 0.49 11.59 -16.51
N ASN A 260 -0.78 11.98 -16.62
CA ASN A 260 -1.26 13.25 -16.06
C ASN A 260 -1.58 13.08 -14.56
N LEU A 261 -0.56 13.23 -13.73
CA LEU A 261 -0.67 13.15 -12.27
C LEU A 261 -1.66 14.18 -11.72
N ARG A 262 -1.62 15.43 -12.22
CA ARG A 262 -2.54 16.50 -11.83
C ARG A 262 -4.00 16.11 -12.01
N HIS A 263 -4.37 15.58 -13.18
CA HIS A 263 -5.70 15.08 -13.46
C HIS A 263 -6.07 13.94 -12.48
N ARG A 264 -5.17 13.00 -12.23
CA ARG A 264 -5.43 11.88 -11.31
C ARG A 264 -5.71 12.32 -9.88
N LEU A 265 -5.04 13.37 -9.40
CA LEU A 265 -5.32 13.95 -8.08
C LEU A 265 -6.65 14.70 -8.04
N HIS A 266 -6.98 15.48 -9.08
CA HIS A 266 -8.25 16.21 -9.15
C HIS A 266 -9.49 15.30 -9.22
N TYR A 267 -9.38 14.17 -9.93
CA TYR A 267 -10.46 13.19 -10.08
C TYR A 267 -10.40 12.05 -9.06
N ALA A 268 -9.59 12.19 -7.99
CA ALA A 268 -9.56 11.23 -6.90
C ALA A 268 -10.94 11.12 -6.22
N PRO A 269 -11.33 9.94 -5.71
CA PRO A 269 -12.60 9.76 -5.01
C PRO A 269 -12.75 10.70 -3.81
N SER A 270 -13.57 11.74 -3.95
CA SER A 270 -13.67 12.86 -3.01
C SER A 270 -13.96 12.42 -1.58
N ARG A 271 -14.83 11.42 -1.38
CA ARG A 271 -15.22 10.96 -0.03
C ARG A 271 -14.03 10.53 0.85
N THR A 272 -13.00 9.94 0.24
CA THR A 272 -11.85 9.39 0.98
C THR A 272 -10.63 10.32 0.92
N PHE A 273 -10.55 11.16 -0.11
CA PHE A 273 -9.36 11.94 -0.46
C PHE A 273 -9.66 13.45 -0.55
N ASN A 274 -10.49 13.96 0.36
CA ASN A 274 -10.78 15.39 0.43
C ASN A 274 -9.49 16.19 0.66
N GLY A 275 -9.22 17.15 -0.23
CA GLY A 275 -8.04 18.00 -0.15
C GLY A 275 -6.73 17.33 -0.58
N ILE A 276 -6.77 16.19 -1.30
CA ILE A 276 -5.56 15.47 -1.67
C ILE A 276 -4.57 16.30 -2.49
N THR A 277 -5.04 17.21 -3.34
CA THR A 277 -4.16 18.14 -4.09
C THR A 277 -3.42 19.08 -3.13
N HIS A 278 -4.09 19.61 -2.12
CA HIS A 278 -3.43 20.42 -1.10
C HIS A 278 -2.46 19.59 -0.25
N MET A 279 -2.86 18.38 0.16
CA MET A 279 -1.97 17.45 0.86
C MET A 279 -0.72 17.14 0.04
N PHE A 280 -0.87 16.93 -1.27
CA PHE A 280 0.23 16.76 -2.21
C PHE A 280 1.16 17.97 -2.18
N ILE A 281 0.65 19.17 -2.50
CA ILE A 281 1.46 20.39 -2.58
C ILE A 281 2.26 20.62 -1.29
N VAL A 282 1.62 20.50 -0.13
CA VAL A 282 2.30 20.70 1.16
C VAL A 282 3.35 19.61 1.42
N THR A 283 3.03 18.34 1.14
CA THR A 283 3.93 17.22 1.42
C THR A 283 5.17 17.28 0.54
N PHE A 284 4.99 17.51 -0.76
CA PHE A 284 6.08 17.57 -1.72
C PHE A 284 6.87 18.87 -1.60
N GLY A 285 6.22 20.01 -1.31
CA GLY A 285 6.93 21.26 -1.01
C GLY A 285 7.80 21.15 0.24
N ARG A 286 7.36 20.45 1.30
CA ARG A 286 8.21 20.17 2.47
C ARG A 286 9.39 19.27 2.13
N LEU A 287 9.17 18.25 1.31
CA LEU A 287 10.22 17.29 0.93
C LEU A 287 11.25 17.88 -0.03
N SER A 288 10.84 18.76 -0.94
CA SER A 288 11.74 19.32 -1.95
C SER A 288 12.39 20.62 -1.51
N CYS A 289 11.66 21.51 -0.84
CA CYS A 289 12.10 22.88 -0.56
C CYS A 289 12.44 23.18 0.90
N ALA A 290 11.93 22.40 1.87
CA ALA A 290 12.13 22.72 3.29
C ALA A 290 13.36 22.02 3.87
N ASP A 291 14.01 22.69 4.81
CA ASP A 291 15.11 22.09 5.55
C ASP A 291 14.61 20.95 6.46
N PRO A 292 15.39 19.84 6.57
CA PRO A 292 15.10 18.78 7.51
C PRO A 292 15.04 19.31 8.96
N PRO A 293 14.10 18.83 9.80
CA PRO A 293 13.97 19.30 11.18
C PRO A 293 15.27 19.19 11.98
N GLU A 294 15.53 20.19 12.83
CA GLU A 294 16.82 20.33 13.53
C GLU A 294 17.15 19.15 14.45
N TRP A 295 16.12 18.55 15.06
CA TRP A 295 16.21 17.44 16.02
C TRP A 295 16.54 16.08 15.37
N ILE A 296 16.60 16.00 14.04
CA ILE A 296 16.98 14.78 13.30
C ILE A 296 18.51 14.65 13.23
N ASP A 297 19.02 13.42 13.37
CA ASP A 297 20.45 13.13 13.28
C ASP A 297 21.02 13.43 11.89
N SER A 298 22.31 13.78 11.81
CA SER A 298 22.96 14.17 10.54
C SER A 298 22.89 13.08 9.46
N THR A 299 22.95 11.81 9.83
CA THR A 299 22.83 10.68 8.88
C THR A 299 21.43 10.58 8.28
N GLN A 300 20.41 10.82 9.09
CA GLN A 300 19.00 10.81 8.70
C GLN A 300 18.64 12.05 7.87
N LYS A 301 19.28 13.20 8.15
CA LYS A 301 19.15 14.41 7.32
C LYS A 301 19.65 14.18 5.90
N VAL A 302 20.83 13.55 5.74
CA VAL A 302 21.34 13.18 4.41
C VAL A 302 20.36 12.26 3.68
N GLU A 303 19.75 11.29 4.37
CA GLU A 303 18.74 10.42 3.75
C GLU A 303 17.50 11.21 3.28
N LEU A 304 17.02 12.18 4.06
CA LEU A 304 15.93 13.07 3.64
C LEU A 304 16.32 13.98 2.46
N GLU A 305 17.53 14.52 2.45
CA GLU A 305 18.03 15.36 1.35
C GLU A 305 18.08 14.59 0.03
N THR A 306 18.45 13.30 0.06
CA THR A 306 18.42 12.45 -1.16
C THR A 306 17.03 12.25 -1.75
N MET A 307 15.97 12.54 -1.00
CA MET A 307 14.58 12.45 -1.48
C MET A 307 14.10 13.74 -2.16
N SER A 308 14.81 14.86 -1.98
CA SER A 308 14.40 16.18 -2.49
C SER A 308 14.24 16.18 -4.01
N GLU A 309 15.19 15.59 -4.74
CA GLU A 309 15.16 15.53 -6.22
C GLU A 309 13.90 14.80 -6.73
N MET A 310 13.64 13.59 -6.22
CA MET A 310 12.44 12.82 -6.62
C MET A 310 11.14 13.52 -6.22
N ALA A 311 11.14 14.24 -5.09
CA ALA A 311 9.98 15.01 -4.65
C ALA A 311 9.75 16.23 -5.54
N GLN A 312 10.82 16.90 -5.98
CA GLN A 312 10.76 18.03 -6.90
C GLN A 312 10.22 17.62 -8.27
N ASP A 313 10.74 16.52 -8.84
CA ASP A 313 10.27 15.99 -10.12
C ASP A 313 8.75 15.71 -10.09
N LEU A 314 8.25 15.16 -8.98
CA LEU A 314 6.82 14.93 -8.80
C LEU A 314 6.01 16.22 -8.60
N LEU A 315 6.57 17.21 -7.89
CA LEU A 315 5.93 18.50 -7.64
C LEU A 315 5.73 19.27 -8.95
N ASP A 316 6.75 19.29 -9.81
CA ASP A 316 6.77 20.00 -11.09
C ASP A 316 5.72 19.45 -12.08
N LEU A 317 5.28 18.20 -11.93
CA LEU A 317 4.20 17.62 -12.74
C LEU A 317 2.79 18.09 -12.35
N VAL A 318 2.64 18.68 -11.17
CA VAL A 318 1.33 19.09 -10.62
C VAL A 318 1.21 20.60 -10.52
N VAL A 319 2.31 21.26 -10.17
CA VAL A 319 2.38 22.71 -9.98
C VAL A 319 3.09 23.31 -11.19
N ASP A 320 2.33 23.96 -12.06
CA ASP A 320 2.85 24.66 -13.24
C ASP A 320 2.95 26.18 -12.97
N GLY A 321 4.03 26.81 -13.43
CA GLY A 321 4.15 28.28 -13.45
C GLY A 321 4.55 28.91 -12.11
N PRO A 322 4.10 30.15 -11.79
CA PRO A 322 4.60 30.91 -10.64
C PRO A 322 4.24 30.30 -9.28
N GLU A 323 3.35 29.30 -9.25
CA GLU A 323 2.98 28.59 -8.02
C GLU A 323 4.16 27.81 -7.42
N GLY A 324 5.08 27.30 -8.25
CA GLY A 324 6.29 26.61 -7.76
C GLY A 324 7.23 27.57 -7.02
N ASP A 325 7.42 28.77 -7.56
CA ASP A 325 8.24 29.82 -6.95
C ASP A 325 7.64 30.29 -5.61
N ILE A 326 6.31 30.35 -5.51
CA ILE A 326 5.59 30.71 -4.27
C ILE A 326 5.81 29.63 -3.20
N ILE A 327 5.75 28.34 -3.55
CA ILE A 327 6.00 27.25 -2.61
C ILE A 327 7.44 27.30 -2.12
N TRP A 328 8.41 27.50 -3.01
CA TRP A 328 9.81 27.63 -2.65
C TRP A 328 10.03 28.82 -1.70
N ALA A 329 9.51 29.99 -2.04
CA ALA A 329 9.62 31.20 -1.23
C ALA A 329 8.99 31.05 0.17
N ALA A 330 7.91 30.27 0.29
CA ALA A 330 7.25 30.03 1.56
C ALA A 330 8.12 29.23 2.55
N TYR A 331 9.02 28.36 2.08
CA TYR A 331 9.87 27.52 2.93
C TYR A 331 11.26 28.09 3.19
N GLN A 332 11.78 28.93 2.29
CA GLN A 332 13.09 29.56 2.47
C GLN A 332 13.12 30.66 3.54
N GLY A 333 11.95 31.03 4.07
CA GLY A 333 11.81 32.19 4.94
C GLY A 333 12.05 33.45 4.13
N SER A 334 11.08 34.36 4.17
CA SER A 334 11.26 35.72 3.68
C SER A 334 12.39 36.43 4.44
N ASN A 335 13.63 36.20 4.04
CA ASN A 335 14.72 37.13 4.27
C ASN A 335 15.13 37.86 2.97
N ASP A 336 14.63 37.40 1.83
CA ASP A 336 14.56 38.15 0.59
C ASP A 336 13.11 38.13 0.10
N ALA A 337 12.31 39.08 0.60
CA ALA A 337 11.17 39.54 -0.18
C ALA A 337 11.72 40.11 -1.48
N VAL A 338 11.81 39.27 -2.49
CA VAL A 338 12.07 39.70 -3.85
C VAL A 338 10.91 40.61 -4.21
N ASP A 339 11.24 41.89 -4.33
CA ASP A 339 10.46 42.97 -4.92
C ASP A 339 10.04 42.57 -6.35
N VAL A 340 9.03 41.70 -6.44
CA VAL A 340 8.31 41.41 -7.67
C VAL A 340 6.93 42.01 -7.51
N GLY A 341 6.81 43.25 -7.98
CA GLY A 341 5.67 44.13 -7.76
C GLY A 341 4.31 43.50 -8.03
N SER A 342 3.46 43.57 -7.00
CA SER A 342 2.04 43.92 -7.09
C SER A 342 1.76 44.69 -5.81
N ASP A 343 1.60 46.01 -5.83
CA ASP A 343 0.35 46.70 -6.20
C ASP A 343 -0.93 46.00 -5.70
N ILE A 344 -0.84 45.31 -4.56
CA ILE A 344 -1.98 44.99 -3.72
C ILE A 344 -2.17 46.23 -2.85
N THR A 345 -3.01 47.12 -3.35
CA THR A 345 -3.62 48.15 -2.53
C THR A 345 -4.36 47.43 -1.40
N ASP A 346 -3.91 47.65 -0.18
CA ASP A 346 -4.53 47.16 1.05
C ASP A 346 -6.05 47.43 1.00
N GLU A 347 -6.87 46.36 0.95
CA GLU A 347 -8.33 46.45 1.00
C GLU A 347 -8.81 47.20 2.25
N GLU A 348 -8.03 47.21 3.34
CA GLU A 348 -8.29 47.98 4.56
C GLU A 348 -8.15 49.50 4.36
N ASP A 349 -7.25 49.96 3.48
CA ASP A 349 -7.05 51.39 3.20
C ASP A 349 -8.10 51.94 2.21
N MET A 350 -8.69 51.06 1.40
CA MET A 350 -9.82 51.41 0.53
C MET A 350 -11.13 51.60 1.32
N GLU A 351 -11.32 50.86 2.42
CA GLU A 351 -12.50 50.97 3.27
C GLU A 351 -12.47 52.22 4.16
N ALA A 352 -11.28 52.63 4.63
CA ALA A 352 -11.07 53.85 5.42
C ALA A 352 -11.40 55.15 4.64
N LYS A 353 -11.19 55.16 3.32
CA LYS A 353 -11.55 56.31 2.46
C LYS A 353 -13.04 56.43 2.16
N LEU A 354 -13.82 55.34 2.27
CA LEU A 354 -15.27 55.34 2.04
C LEU A 354 -16.08 55.75 3.29
N LEU A 355 -15.49 55.63 4.48
CA LEU A 355 -16.13 56.00 5.76
C LEU A 355 -15.68 57.39 6.28
N GLY A 356 -14.78 58.07 5.56
CA GLY A 356 -14.10 59.29 6.00
C GLY A 356 -14.66 60.61 5.50
N ASP A 357 -15.82 60.66 4.85
CA ASP A 357 -16.51 61.92 4.49
C ASP A 357 -17.98 61.88 4.99
N ILE A 358 -18.19 62.42 6.19
CA ILE A 358 -19.47 63.00 6.64
C ILE A 358 -19.28 64.50 6.80
#